data_AF-A0A4Y6KMG3-F1
#
_entry.id   AF-A0A4Y6KMG3-F1
#
_cell.length_a   1.000
_cell.length_b   1.000
_cell.length_c   1.000
_cell.angle_alpha   90.00
_cell.angle_beta   90.00
_cell.angle_gamma   90.00
#
_symmetry.space_group_name_H-M   'P 1'
#
loop_
_entity.id
_entity.type
_entity.pdbx_description
1 polymer ?
#
loop_
_entity_poly.entity_id
_entity_poly.type
_entity_poly.pdbx_seq_one_letter_code
_entity_poly.pdbx_strand_id
1 'polypeptide(L)'
;MSDRTNLAVQCCRCRNKHTESDRIMRPRPRRSASELQIQDSCCPRCGSTTYYDITPWVAWCWASGLIEMGDAVPAKQPDGSGPIVIARGPKSSLKAVVEAVARHGYGASEGQLLVPGIPEAQITGADPVKVLADFVDWCAKSNGRRGRHGVVFAREADGRAS
;
A
#
# COMPACT_ATOMS: atom_id res chain seq x y z
N MET A 1 9.95 6.71 -17.77
CA MET A 1 11.14 6.77 -16.90
C MET A 1 10.74 7.58 -15.68
N SER A 2 10.10 6.95 -14.70
CA SER A 2 9.73 7.64 -13.47
C SER A 2 10.99 7.90 -12.67
N ASP A 3 11.21 9.16 -12.30
CA ASP A 3 12.31 9.62 -11.44
C ASP A 3 12.43 8.71 -10.22
N ARG A 4 13.43 7.81 -10.22
CA ARG A 4 13.74 6.93 -9.08
C ARG A 4 14.50 7.72 -8.03
N THR A 5 13.85 8.75 -7.52
CA THR A 5 14.32 9.54 -6.38
C THR A 5 14.31 8.63 -5.16
N ASN A 6 15.46 8.00 -4.93
CA ASN A 6 15.90 7.39 -3.68
C ASN A 6 14.81 6.76 -2.79
N LEU A 7 14.33 5.58 -3.16
CA LEU A 7 13.22 4.90 -2.49
C LEU A 7 13.55 4.60 -1.01
N ALA A 8 12.59 4.84 -0.12
CA ALA A 8 12.68 4.39 1.26
C ALA A 8 12.50 2.86 1.31
N VAL A 9 13.50 2.15 1.84
CA VAL A 9 13.52 0.68 1.86
C VAL A 9 13.78 0.12 3.26
N GLN A 10 13.28 -1.09 3.51
CA GLN A 10 13.56 -1.84 4.73
C GLN A 10 14.21 -3.18 4.39
N CYS A 11 15.38 -3.46 4.96
CA CYS A 11 16.04 -4.76 4.76
C CYS A 11 15.19 -5.91 5.33
N CYS A 12 14.98 -6.97 4.53
CA CYS A 12 14.20 -8.15 4.97
C CYS A 12 14.88 -8.92 6.12
N ARG A 13 16.23 -8.88 6.18
CA ARG A 13 16.99 -9.63 7.18
C ARG A 13 17.14 -8.90 8.52
N CYS A 14 17.66 -7.66 8.51
CA CYS A 14 17.96 -6.94 9.75
C CYS A 14 16.97 -5.80 10.07
N ARG A 15 15.95 -5.59 9.24
CA ARG A 15 14.96 -4.51 9.36
C ARG A 15 15.56 -3.10 9.36
N ASN A 16 16.83 -2.94 8.94
CA ASN A 16 17.45 -1.63 8.76
C ASN A 16 16.66 -0.82 7.73
N LYS A 17 16.14 0.34 8.16
CA LYS A 17 15.50 1.31 7.28
C LYS A 17 16.58 2.25 6.73
N HIS A 18 16.62 2.37 5.41
CA HIS A 18 17.60 3.16 4.68
C HIS A 18 17.01 3.51 3.32
N THR A 19 17.68 4.35 2.55
CA THR A 19 17.29 4.64 1.18
C THR A 19 17.97 3.67 0.22
N GLU A 20 17.44 3.53 -1.01
CA GLU A 20 18.05 2.65 -2.01
C GLU A 20 19.49 3.08 -2.35
N SER A 21 19.79 4.39 -2.31
CA SER A 21 21.15 4.91 -2.53
C SER A 21 22.14 4.55 -1.43
N ASP A 22 21.66 4.30 -0.20
CA ASP A 22 22.52 3.91 0.92
C ASP A 22 22.99 2.44 0.81
N ARG A 23 22.48 1.69 -0.16
CA ARG A 23 22.85 0.30 -0.38
C ARG A 23 24.23 0.22 -1.01
N ILE A 24 25.06 -0.66 -0.45
CA ILE A 24 26.44 -0.85 -0.86
C ILE A 24 26.53 -1.91 -1.95
N MET A 25 27.33 -1.64 -2.98
CA MET A 25 27.60 -2.64 -4.02
C MET A 25 28.66 -3.63 -3.54
N ARG A 26 28.34 -4.93 -3.58
CA ARG A 26 29.27 -6.01 -3.20
C ARG A 26 29.47 -6.98 -4.36
N PRO A 27 30.70 -7.40 -4.65
CA PRO A 27 30.95 -8.39 -5.70
C PRO A 27 30.33 -9.74 -5.32
N ARG A 28 29.62 -10.36 -6.27
CA ARG A 28 29.16 -11.75 -6.12
C ARG A 28 30.38 -12.68 -6.08
N PRO A 29 30.36 -13.75 -5.25
CA PRO A 29 31.36 -14.80 -5.32
C PRO A 29 31.43 -15.36 -6.75
N ARG A 30 32.63 -15.46 -7.32
CA ARG A 30 32.82 -15.99 -8.67
C ARG A 30 32.40 -17.45 -8.70
N ARG A 31 31.36 -17.76 -9.48
CA ARG A 31 30.88 -19.13 -9.72
C ARG A 31 31.19 -19.62 -11.13
N SER A 32 31.74 -18.76 -12.00
CA SER A 32 32.10 -19.09 -13.38
C SER A 32 33.41 -18.40 -13.79
N ALA A 33 34.01 -18.91 -14.87
CA ALA A 33 35.25 -18.39 -15.46
C ALA A 33 35.08 -17.09 -16.27
N SER A 34 33.90 -16.43 -16.23
CA SER A 34 33.71 -15.18 -16.97
C SER A 34 34.50 -14.05 -16.33
N GLU A 35 35.12 -13.21 -17.16
CA GLU A 35 35.86 -12.02 -16.71
C GLU A 35 34.95 -10.92 -16.12
N LEU A 36 33.64 -10.95 -16.44
CA LEU A 36 32.65 -10.01 -15.94
C LEU A 36 32.36 -10.22 -14.44
N GLN A 37 32.74 -9.25 -13.62
CA GLN A 37 32.46 -9.24 -12.18
C GLN A 37 31.07 -8.66 -11.90
N ILE A 38 30.10 -9.52 -11.58
CA ILE A 38 28.75 -9.09 -11.18
C ILE A 38 28.76 -8.58 -9.74
N GLN A 39 28.02 -7.51 -9.48
CA GLN A 39 27.85 -6.91 -8.16
C GLN A 39 26.37 -6.89 -7.76
N ASP A 40 26.11 -7.02 -6.46
CA ASP A 40 24.78 -6.89 -5.85
C ASP A 40 24.67 -5.64 -5.00
N SER A 41 23.50 -4.99 -5.06
CA SER A 41 23.11 -3.94 -4.13
C SER A 41 22.67 -4.56 -2.80
N CYS A 42 23.44 -4.29 -1.74
CA CYS A 42 23.30 -4.92 -0.43
C CYS A 42 22.93 -3.90 0.66
N CYS A 43 22.18 -4.37 1.65
CA CYS A 43 21.93 -3.60 2.88
C CYS A 43 23.27 -3.21 3.55
N PRO A 44 23.49 -1.94 3.90
CA PRO A 44 24.75 -1.46 4.47
C PRO A 44 25.07 -2.10 5.82
N ARG A 45 24.05 -2.55 6.56
CA ARG A 45 24.20 -3.12 7.89
C ARG A 45 24.49 -4.62 7.91
N CYS A 46 23.85 -5.40 7.04
CA CYS A 46 23.90 -6.87 7.13
C CYS A 46 24.20 -7.59 5.81
N GLY A 47 24.43 -6.87 4.71
CA GLY A 47 24.77 -7.46 3.41
C GLY A 47 23.64 -8.16 2.65
N SER A 48 22.39 -8.13 3.14
CA SER A 48 21.26 -8.77 2.47
C SER A 48 20.88 -8.03 1.18
N THR A 49 20.62 -8.79 0.12
CA THR A 49 20.24 -8.27 -1.21
C THR A 49 18.75 -7.96 -1.33
N THR A 50 17.92 -8.48 -0.45
CA THR A 50 16.47 -8.30 -0.48
C THR A 50 15.99 -7.19 0.47
N TYR A 51 14.95 -6.49 0.05
CA TYR A 51 14.34 -5.40 0.81
C TYR A 51 12.86 -5.25 0.49
N TYR A 52 12.12 -4.59 1.37
CA TYR A 52 10.76 -4.13 1.16
C TYR A 52 10.76 -2.66 0.78
N ASP A 53 9.93 -2.29 -0.19
CA ASP A 53 9.60 -0.91 -0.51
C ASP A 53 8.66 -0.36 0.58
N ILE A 54 9.18 0.56 1.39
CA ILE A 54 8.44 1.20 2.48
C ILE A 54 8.09 2.65 2.17
N THR A 55 8.08 3.03 0.88
CA THR A 55 7.58 4.34 0.46
C THR A 55 6.15 4.56 0.98
N PRO A 56 5.82 5.79 1.42
CA PRO A 56 4.46 6.12 1.84
C PRO A 56 3.48 5.89 0.69
N TRP A 57 2.39 5.21 0.99
CA TRP A 57 1.32 4.92 0.05
C TRP A 57 -0.03 5.22 0.71
N VAL A 58 -1.02 5.48 -0.14
CA VAL A 58 -2.39 5.77 0.29
C VAL A 58 -3.33 4.82 -0.42
N ALA A 59 -4.33 4.31 0.31
CA ALA A 59 -5.45 3.57 -0.24
C ALA A 59 -6.70 4.44 -0.14
N TRP A 60 -7.48 4.50 -1.20
CA TRP A 60 -8.74 5.22 -1.26
C TRP A 60 -9.83 4.38 -1.90
N CYS A 61 -11.09 4.71 -1.61
CA CYS A 61 -12.25 4.11 -2.26
C CYS A 61 -13.02 5.15 -3.08
N TRP A 62 -13.56 4.69 -4.21
CA TRP A 62 -14.52 5.42 -5.02
C TRP A 62 -15.95 5.17 -4.56
N ALA A 63 -16.90 6.00 -5.02
CA ALA A 63 -18.32 5.81 -4.75
C ALA A 63 -18.86 4.45 -5.23
N SER A 64 -18.20 3.83 -6.21
CA SER A 64 -18.48 2.47 -6.68
C SER A 64 -18.10 1.36 -5.67
N GLY A 65 -17.36 1.72 -4.62
CA GLY A 65 -16.71 0.77 -3.72
C GLY A 65 -15.36 0.27 -4.24
N LEU A 66 -14.92 0.67 -5.44
CA LEU A 66 -13.59 0.33 -5.96
C LEU A 66 -12.49 0.92 -5.08
N ILE A 67 -11.57 0.08 -4.66
CA ILE A 67 -10.40 0.45 -3.86
C ILE A 67 -9.19 0.52 -4.78
N GLU A 68 -8.50 1.65 -4.73
CA GLU A 68 -7.24 1.86 -5.43
C GLU A 68 -6.16 2.34 -4.45
N MET A 69 -4.91 2.21 -4.88
CA MET A 69 -3.73 2.54 -4.08
C MET A 69 -2.68 3.24 -4.94
N GLY A 70 -1.97 4.18 -4.35
CA GLY A 70 -0.89 4.89 -5.04
C GLY A 70 -0.15 5.88 -4.15
N ASP A 71 0.77 6.62 -4.79
CA ASP A 71 1.64 7.58 -4.10
C ASP A 71 0.89 8.84 -3.67
N ALA A 72 -0.18 9.21 -4.39
CA ALA A 72 -1.02 10.34 -4.10
C ALA A 72 -2.50 10.03 -4.40
N VAL A 73 -3.39 10.67 -3.66
CA VAL A 73 -4.84 10.57 -3.86
C VAL A 73 -5.23 11.39 -5.09
N PRO A 74 -6.03 10.85 -6.03
CA PRO A 74 -6.53 11.62 -7.16
C PRO A 74 -7.31 12.87 -6.73
N ALA A 75 -7.23 13.93 -7.54
CA ALA A 75 -8.00 15.15 -7.27
C ALA A 75 -9.50 14.88 -7.30
N LYS A 76 -10.25 15.59 -6.45
CA LYS A 76 -11.71 15.59 -6.52
C LYS A 76 -12.16 16.18 -7.86
N GLN A 77 -13.22 15.63 -8.40
CA GLN A 77 -13.84 16.14 -9.61
C GLN A 77 -14.65 17.42 -9.28
N PRO A 78 -14.91 18.28 -10.29
CA PRO A 78 -15.65 19.54 -10.11
C PRO A 78 -17.08 19.36 -9.60
N ASP A 79 -17.66 18.18 -9.78
CA ASP A 79 -19.00 17.79 -9.30
C ASP A 79 -19.00 17.44 -7.80
N GLY A 80 -17.87 17.54 -7.11
CA GLY A 80 -17.70 17.18 -5.71
C GLY A 80 -17.50 15.69 -5.48
N SER A 81 -17.58 14.86 -6.52
CA SER A 81 -17.24 13.44 -6.44
C SER A 81 -15.73 13.28 -6.30
N GLY A 82 -15.30 12.29 -5.52
CA GLY A 82 -13.88 12.06 -5.35
C GLY A 82 -13.56 10.84 -4.50
N PRO A 83 -12.29 10.45 -4.50
CA PRO A 83 -11.81 9.35 -3.69
C PRO A 83 -11.86 9.70 -2.20
N ILE A 84 -12.29 8.75 -1.38
CA ILE A 84 -12.26 8.84 0.08
C ILE A 84 -11.07 8.01 0.56
N VAL A 85 -10.18 8.62 1.34
CA VAL A 85 -9.02 7.92 1.89
C VAL A 85 -9.46 6.93 2.96
N ILE A 86 -9.05 5.66 2.83
CA ILE A 86 -9.40 4.60 3.78
C ILE A 86 -8.20 4.13 4.59
N ALA A 87 -6.97 4.22 4.07
CA ALA A 87 -5.77 3.81 4.79
C ALA A 87 -4.50 4.48 4.25
N ARG A 88 -3.47 4.53 5.10
CA ARG A 88 -2.12 4.98 4.78
C ARG A 88 -1.09 4.02 5.38
N GLY A 89 0.07 3.90 4.74
CA GLY A 89 1.16 3.11 5.29
C GLY A 89 2.27 2.81 4.29
N PRO A 90 3.26 2.00 4.68
CA PRO A 90 4.33 1.57 3.78
C PRO A 90 3.78 0.73 2.63
N LYS A 91 4.17 1.02 1.39
CA LYS A 91 3.69 0.37 0.17
C LYS A 91 3.68 -1.16 0.24
N SER A 92 4.76 -1.79 0.70
CA SER A 92 4.85 -3.24 0.86
C SER A 92 3.77 -3.83 1.77
N SER A 93 3.37 -3.09 2.81
CA SER A 93 2.45 -3.57 3.85
C SER A 93 1.01 -3.12 3.60
N LEU A 94 0.81 -1.91 3.07
CA LEU A 94 -0.51 -1.36 2.77
C LEU A 94 -1.25 -2.28 1.80
N LYS A 95 -0.61 -2.67 0.71
CA LYS A 95 -1.19 -3.55 -0.31
C LYS A 95 -1.71 -4.86 0.30
N ALA A 96 -0.84 -5.59 1.00
CA ALA A 96 -1.20 -6.88 1.59
C ALA A 96 -2.31 -6.74 2.65
N VAL A 97 -2.30 -5.67 3.45
CA VAL A 97 -3.31 -5.44 4.48
C VAL A 97 -4.67 -5.10 3.87
N VAL A 98 -4.70 -4.27 2.82
CA VAL A 98 -5.93 -3.87 2.13
C VAL A 98 -6.53 -5.05 1.35
N GLU A 99 -5.70 -5.82 0.63
CA GLU A 99 -6.15 -7.03 -0.10
C GLU A 99 -6.77 -8.08 0.82
N ALA A 100 -6.30 -8.19 2.07
CA ALA A 100 -6.82 -9.15 3.04
C ALA A 100 -8.19 -8.77 3.62
N VAL A 101 -8.57 -7.49 3.56
CA VAL A 101 -9.85 -7.00 4.10
C VAL A 101 -10.86 -6.62 3.01
N ALA A 102 -10.38 -6.35 1.80
CA ALA A 102 -11.23 -6.04 0.66
C ALA A 102 -11.95 -7.29 0.14
N ARG A 103 -13.10 -7.07 -0.49
CA ARG A 103 -13.75 -8.07 -1.33
C ARG A 103 -13.03 -8.11 -2.67
N HIS A 104 -12.69 -9.32 -3.12
CA HIS A 104 -12.11 -9.52 -4.45
C HIS A 104 -13.23 -9.59 -5.48
N GLY A 105 -13.14 -8.76 -6.53
CA GLY A 105 -14.09 -8.80 -7.64
C GLY A 105 -13.91 -10.06 -8.48
N TYR A 106 -15.01 -10.53 -9.06
CA TYR A 106 -15.07 -11.67 -9.97
C TYR A 106 -15.81 -11.27 -11.26
N GLY A 107 -15.62 -12.03 -12.34
CA GLY A 107 -16.29 -11.77 -13.61
C GLY A 107 -15.87 -10.42 -14.19
N ALA A 108 -16.83 -9.51 -14.41
CA ALA A 108 -16.56 -8.18 -14.97
C ALA A 108 -15.65 -7.29 -14.10
N SER A 109 -15.49 -7.64 -12.81
CA SER A 109 -14.61 -6.93 -11.86
C SER A 109 -13.41 -7.78 -11.43
N GLU A 110 -13.02 -8.80 -12.20
CA GLU A 110 -11.86 -9.64 -11.87
C GLU A 110 -10.58 -8.82 -11.66
N GLY A 111 -9.88 -9.11 -10.56
CA GLY A 111 -8.66 -8.39 -10.17
C GLY A 111 -8.87 -7.04 -9.50
N GLN A 112 -10.13 -6.57 -9.36
CA GLN A 112 -10.45 -5.35 -8.63
C GLN A 112 -10.67 -5.63 -7.14
N LEU A 113 -10.26 -4.68 -6.30
CA LEU A 113 -10.54 -4.69 -4.87
C LEU A 113 -11.74 -3.81 -4.59
N LEU A 114 -12.71 -4.33 -3.85
CA LEU A 114 -13.96 -3.65 -3.54
C LEU A 114 -14.15 -3.54 -2.04
N VAL A 115 -14.75 -2.46 -1.58
CA VAL A 115 -15.25 -2.33 -0.21
C VAL A 115 -16.40 -3.33 -0.03
N PRO A 116 -16.32 -4.27 0.94
CA PRO A 116 -17.40 -5.20 1.22
C PRO A 116 -18.72 -4.47 1.51
N GLY A 117 -19.80 -4.86 0.85
CA GLY A 117 -21.14 -4.33 1.09
C GLY A 117 -21.55 -3.14 0.21
N ILE A 118 -20.60 -2.37 -0.36
CA ILE A 118 -20.95 -1.24 -1.23
C ILE A 118 -21.56 -1.70 -2.57
N PRO A 119 -20.98 -2.68 -3.29
CA PRO A 119 -21.59 -3.20 -4.51
C PRO A 119 -23.03 -3.71 -4.28
N GLU A 120 -23.29 -4.31 -3.12
CA GLU A 120 -24.60 -4.82 -2.73
C GLU A 120 -25.56 -3.70 -2.30
N ALA A 121 -25.05 -2.65 -1.66
CA ALA A 121 -25.82 -1.48 -1.25
C ALA A 121 -26.42 -0.74 -2.45
N GLN A 122 -25.68 -0.69 -3.57
CA GLN A 122 -26.18 -0.09 -4.82
C GLN A 122 -27.40 -0.83 -5.40
N ILE A 123 -27.52 -2.14 -5.14
CA ILE A 123 -28.63 -2.96 -5.61
C ILE A 123 -29.80 -2.92 -4.62
N THR A 124 -29.49 -2.96 -3.32
CA THR A 124 -30.49 -3.09 -2.24
C THR A 124 -31.04 -1.75 -1.74
N GLY A 125 -30.43 -0.62 -2.10
CA GLY A 125 -30.79 0.72 -1.63
C GLY A 125 -30.28 1.05 -0.23
N ALA A 126 -29.34 0.27 0.32
CA ALA A 126 -28.67 0.59 1.57
C ALA A 126 -27.78 1.84 1.42
N ASP A 127 -27.57 2.58 2.51
CA ASP A 127 -26.73 3.78 2.50
C ASP A 127 -25.23 3.42 2.35
N PRO A 128 -24.59 3.73 1.21
CA PRO A 128 -23.19 3.37 0.97
C PRO A 128 -22.22 4.12 1.88
N VAL A 129 -22.59 5.30 2.41
CA VAL A 129 -21.75 6.06 3.34
C VAL A 129 -21.63 5.31 4.65
N LYS A 130 -22.76 4.85 5.19
CA LYS A 130 -22.79 4.04 6.40
C LYS A 130 -22.02 2.73 6.24
N VAL A 131 -22.16 2.05 5.10
CA VAL A 131 -21.44 0.80 4.83
C VAL A 131 -19.92 1.04 4.80
N LEU A 132 -19.48 2.14 4.16
CA LEU A 132 -18.07 2.51 4.14
C LEU A 132 -17.55 2.81 5.55
N ALA A 133 -18.30 3.59 6.34
CA ALA A 133 -17.95 3.92 7.71
C ALA A 133 -17.79 2.65 8.58
N ASP A 134 -18.77 1.76 8.54
CA ASP A 134 -18.75 0.48 9.27
C ASP A 134 -17.52 -0.37 8.87
N PHE A 135 -17.19 -0.42 7.57
CA PHE A 135 -16.00 -1.11 7.07
C PHE A 135 -14.70 -0.50 7.59
N VAL A 136 -14.54 0.82 7.46
CA VAL A 136 -13.33 1.54 7.88
C VAL A 136 -13.13 1.43 9.39
N ASP A 137 -14.19 1.55 10.18
CA ASP A 137 -14.15 1.39 11.64
C ASP A 137 -13.77 -0.03 12.06
N TRP A 138 -14.33 -1.04 11.38
CA TRP A 138 -13.93 -2.42 11.61
C TRP A 138 -12.44 -2.64 11.33
N CYS A 139 -11.93 -2.11 10.21
CA CYS A 139 -10.50 -2.15 9.89
C CYS A 139 -9.65 -1.41 10.95
N ALA A 140 -10.09 -0.22 11.38
CA ALA A 140 -9.39 0.65 12.32
C ALA A 140 -9.26 0.05 13.73
N LYS A 141 -10.08 -0.94 14.12
CA LYS A 141 -9.88 -1.73 15.36
C LYS A 141 -8.52 -2.44 15.42
N SER A 142 -7.87 -2.61 14.27
CA SER A 142 -6.53 -3.19 14.16
C SER A 142 -5.39 -2.15 14.13
N ASN A 143 -5.69 -0.85 14.17
CA ASN A 143 -4.67 0.20 14.14
C ASN A 143 -3.72 0.07 15.33
N GLY A 144 -2.44 0.40 15.13
CA GLY A 144 -1.40 0.32 16.16
C GLY A 144 -0.94 -1.10 16.51
N ARG A 145 -1.58 -2.15 15.98
CA ARG A 145 -1.11 -3.53 16.19
C ARG A 145 0.25 -3.74 15.51
N ARG A 146 1.20 -4.35 16.22
CA ARG A 146 2.57 -4.61 15.74
C ARG A 146 2.62 -5.34 14.38
N GLY A 147 1.65 -6.23 14.12
CA GLY A 147 1.55 -6.99 12.87
C GLY A 147 1.05 -6.20 11.65
N ARG A 148 0.68 -4.93 11.80
CA ARG A 148 0.22 -4.08 10.68
C ARG A 148 1.34 -3.27 10.03
N HIS A 149 2.58 -3.39 10.54
CA HIS A 149 3.77 -2.82 9.92
C HIS A 149 3.68 -1.33 9.54
N GLY A 150 2.94 -0.53 10.32
CA GLY A 150 2.76 0.90 10.07
C GLY A 150 1.57 1.27 9.16
N VAL A 151 0.74 0.30 8.77
CA VAL A 151 -0.55 0.57 8.12
C VAL A 151 -1.56 1.07 9.16
N VAL A 152 -2.21 2.18 8.81
CA VAL A 152 -3.23 2.85 9.62
C VAL A 152 -4.45 3.10 8.74
N PHE A 153 -5.59 2.55 9.13
CA PHE A 153 -6.88 2.89 8.52
C PHE A 153 -7.37 4.23 9.06
N ALA A 154 -8.02 5.01 8.19
CA ALA A 154 -8.69 6.23 8.58
C ALA A 154 -9.70 5.95 9.70
N ARG A 155 -9.98 6.95 10.52
CA ARG A 155 -11.18 6.98 11.35
C ARG A 155 -12.08 8.08 10.80
N GLU A 156 -13.39 8.00 11.02
CA GLU A 156 -14.33 9.07 10.65
C GLU A 156 -13.87 10.46 11.13
N ALA A 157 -13.07 10.53 12.21
CA ALA A 157 -12.50 11.77 12.75
C ALA A 157 -11.41 12.44 11.89
N ASP A 158 -10.81 11.77 10.89
CA ASP A 158 -9.82 12.37 9.98
C ASP A 158 -10.47 13.06 8.77
N GLY A 159 -11.80 13.04 8.69
CA GLY A 159 -12.60 13.80 7.73
C GLY A 159 -12.67 15.31 8.01
N ARG A 160 -11.56 15.96 8.40
CA ARG A 160 -11.50 17.42 8.34
C ARG A 160 -11.38 17.84 6.87
N ALA A 161 -12.55 18.16 6.32
CA ALA A 161 -12.68 19.06 5.18
C ALA A 161 -11.74 20.25 5.37
N SER A 162 -10.86 20.45 4.39
CA SER A 162 -10.33 21.76 4.03
C SER A 162 -10.92 22.12 2.68
#